data_AF-A0A918WX06-F1
#
_entry.id   AF-A0A918WX06-F1
#
_cell.length_a   1.000
_cell.length_b   1.000
_cell.length_c   1.000
_cell.angle_alpha   90.00
_cell.angle_beta   90.00
_cell.angle_gamma   90.00
#
_symmetry.space_group_name_H-M   'P 1'
#
loop_
_entity.id
_entity.type
_entity.pdbx_description
1 polymer ?
#
loop_
_entity_poly.entity_id
_entity_poly.type
_entity_poly.pdbx_seq_one_letter_code
_entity_poly.pdbx_strand_id
1 'polypeptide(L)'
;MTVSADVDFLTYKIDRTFDMLDGDGDGLLTETDLCGLADGMAKALGEPSDAPKIVELRSAFSHFWHSELGRMSSDSSREGLTREDFCAGMRGRAVSQGPEAREEFLSNVGVMTHCWMDIGSQDGDGLVTQDEFVAMYHNGMGVPEGELVGTFAKLDVDGDGRLSRDDVRQATAEYYTSEDPEARGNWLFGPI
;
A
#
# COMPACT_ATOMS: atom_id res chain seq x y z
N MET A 1 16.37 24.78 23.78
CA MET A 1 15.49 23.65 23.42
C MET A 1 14.76 24.08 22.17
N THR A 2 15.41 23.85 21.04
CA THR A 2 14.88 24.12 19.71
C THR A 2 13.80 23.07 19.42
N VAL A 3 12.62 23.55 19.07
CA VAL A 3 11.54 22.77 18.45
C VAL A 3 12.17 22.02 17.26
N SER A 4 12.17 20.69 17.28
CA SER A 4 12.68 19.90 16.15
C SER A 4 11.70 20.05 14.99
N ALA A 5 12.20 20.58 13.88
CA ALA A 5 11.43 20.91 12.69
C ALA A 5 10.79 19.66 12.05
N ASP A 6 9.62 19.89 11.47
CA ASP A 6 8.94 19.10 10.43
C ASP A 6 8.61 17.65 10.76
N VAL A 7 7.31 17.34 10.76
CA VAL A 7 6.84 15.99 10.46
C VAL A 7 7.38 15.70 9.05
N ASP A 8 8.41 14.86 8.97
CA ASP A 8 8.99 14.41 7.71
C ASP A 8 7.86 13.94 6.77
N PHE A 9 7.89 14.40 5.52
CA PHE A 9 6.90 14.07 4.50
C PHE A 9 6.72 12.55 4.35
N LEU A 10 7.79 11.77 4.52
CA LEU A 10 7.69 10.31 4.55
C LEU A 10 6.85 9.78 5.74
N THR A 11 6.96 10.40 6.92
CA THR A 11 6.11 10.05 8.07
C THR A 11 4.65 10.35 7.77
N TYR A 12 4.35 11.50 7.16
CA TYR A 12 2.98 11.85 6.78
C TYR A 12 2.37 10.83 5.81
N LYS A 13 3.15 10.35 4.84
CA LYS A 13 2.73 9.28 3.92
C LYS A 13 2.43 7.97 4.63
N ILE A 14 3.33 7.53 5.49
CA ILE A 14 3.18 6.29 6.24
C ILE A 14 1.98 6.39 7.20
N ASP A 15 1.81 7.54 7.84
CA ASP A 15 0.69 7.81 8.75
C ASP A 15 -0.65 7.72 8.02
N ARG A 16 -0.77 8.34 6.83
CA ARG A 16 -1.97 8.20 5.99
C ARG A 16 -2.22 6.76 5.56
N THR A 17 -1.18 5.98 5.29
CA THR A 17 -1.33 4.55 4.98
C THR A 17 -1.89 3.79 6.19
N PHE A 18 -1.57 4.18 7.42
CA PHE A 18 -2.18 3.56 8.60
C PHE A 18 -3.71 3.71 8.58
N ASP A 19 -4.22 4.92 8.31
CA ASP A 19 -5.67 5.17 8.22
C ASP A 19 -6.36 4.34 7.12
N MET A 20 -5.65 4.02 6.05
CA MET A 20 -6.18 3.16 4.98
C MET A 20 -6.19 1.68 5.34
N LEU A 21 -5.27 1.25 6.20
CA LEU A 21 -5.12 -0.15 6.61
C LEU A 21 -5.94 -0.47 7.87
N ASP A 22 -6.18 0.50 8.75
CA ASP A 22 -7.04 0.40 9.93
C ASP A 22 -8.52 0.42 9.52
N GLY A 23 -9.00 -0.74 9.06
CA GLY A 23 -10.31 -0.88 8.43
C GLY A 23 -11.49 -0.78 9.38
N ASP A 24 -11.30 -1.09 10.66
CA ASP A 24 -12.35 -0.97 11.69
C ASP A 24 -12.25 0.33 12.51
N GLY A 25 -11.13 1.05 12.39
CA GLY A 25 -10.92 2.36 13.00
C GLY A 25 -10.67 2.31 14.50
N ASP A 26 -10.22 1.17 15.02
CA ASP A 26 -9.93 0.99 16.44
C ASP A 26 -8.57 1.60 16.86
N GLY A 27 -7.78 2.07 15.89
CA GLY A 27 -6.46 2.67 16.10
C GLY A 27 -5.34 1.66 16.25
N LEU A 28 -5.60 0.38 15.97
CA LEU A 28 -4.65 -0.73 16.00
C LEU A 28 -4.70 -1.49 14.67
N LEU A 29 -3.57 -1.52 13.98
CA LEU A 29 -3.47 -2.37 12.79
C LEU A 29 -3.29 -3.82 13.20
N THR A 30 -4.18 -4.72 12.78
CA THR A 30 -4.12 -6.17 13.02
C THR A 30 -4.03 -6.97 11.73
N GLU A 31 -3.76 -8.28 11.83
CA GLU A 31 -3.85 -9.20 10.68
C GLU A 31 -5.27 -9.23 10.09
N THR A 32 -6.29 -9.06 10.94
CA THR A 32 -7.70 -9.06 10.53
C THR A 32 -8.01 -7.87 9.63
N ASP A 33 -7.45 -6.70 9.90
CA ASP A 33 -7.68 -5.51 9.08
C ASP A 33 -7.08 -5.66 7.69
N LEU A 34 -5.86 -6.19 7.60
CA LEU A 34 -5.20 -6.47 6.33
C LEU A 34 -5.97 -7.51 5.51
N CYS A 35 -6.45 -8.58 6.14
CA CYS A 35 -7.29 -9.58 5.47
C CYS A 35 -8.66 -9.00 5.07
N GLY A 36 -9.24 -8.16 5.93
CA GLY A 36 -10.50 -7.45 5.69
C GLY A 36 -10.43 -6.50 4.50
N LEU A 37 -9.27 -5.87 4.27
CA LEU A 37 -9.03 -5.03 3.09
C LEU A 37 -9.12 -5.84 1.79
N ALA A 38 -8.57 -7.07 1.77
CA ALA A 38 -8.70 -7.96 0.62
C ALA A 38 -10.16 -8.36 0.35
N ASP A 39 -10.93 -8.63 1.41
CA ASP A 39 -12.36 -8.93 1.30
C ASP A 39 -13.18 -7.71 0.85
N GLY A 40 -12.79 -6.50 1.31
CA GLY A 40 -13.36 -5.23 0.85
C GLY A 40 -13.15 -5.03 -0.65
N MET A 41 -11.94 -5.30 -1.14
CA MET A 41 -11.62 -5.26 -2.59
C MET A 41 -12.41 -6.29 -3.38
N ALA A 42 -12.53 -7.54 -2.89
CA ALA A 42 -13.33 -8.57 -3.54
C ALA A 42 -14.78 -8.10 -3.73
N LYS A 43 -15.38 -7.56 -2.65
CA LYS A 43 -16.74 -7.02 -2.68
C LYS A 43 -16.88 -5.83 -3.63
N ALA A 44 -15.91 -4.92 -3.64
CA ALA A 44 -15.91 -3.74 -4.51
C ALA A 44 -15.88 -4.10 -6.00
N LEU A 45 -15.19 -5.17 -6.35
CA LEU A 45 -15.07 -5.66 -7.73
C LEU A 45 -16.15 -6.68 -8.09
N GLY A 46 -17.03 -7.04 -7.15
CA GLY A 46 -18.07 -8.06 -7.35
C GLY A 46 -17.50 -9.48 -7.49
N GLU A 47 -16.27 -9.71 -7.03
CA GLU A 47 -15.59 -11.00 -7.09
C GLU A 47 -15.95 -11.88 -5.88
N PRO A 48 -16.03 -13.21 -6.06
CA PRO A 48 -16.17 -14.13 -4.94
C PRO A 48 -15.00 -13.98 -3.97
N SER A 49 -15.28 -14.00 -2.67
CA SER A 49 -14.23 -13.92 -1.65
C SER A 49 -13.24 -15.09 -1.75
N ASP A 50 -13.63 -16.24 -2.28
CA ASP A 50 -12.79 -17.43 -2.49
C ASP A 50 -12.10 -17.47 -3.87
N ALA A 51 -12.23 -16.42 -4.68
CA ALA A 51 -11.53 -16.32 -5.95
C ALA A 51 -10.01 -16.43 -5.73
N PRO A 52 -9.26 -17.16 -6.60
CA PRO A 52 -7.83 -17.39 -6.42
C PRO A 52 -7.02 -16.12 -6.15
N LYS A 53 -7.28 -15.04 -6.90
CA LYS A 53 -6.62 -13.74 -6.73
C LYS A 53 -6.84 -13.10 -5.35
N ILE A 54 -8.03 -13.28 -4.76
CA ILE A 54 -8.36 -12.76 -3.43
C ILE A 54 -7.70 -13.63 -2.34
N VAL A 55 -7.66 -14.94 -2.52
CA VAL A 55 -6.97 -15.87 -1.62
C VAL A 55 -5.46 -15.61 -1.61
N GLU A 56 -4.87 -15.37 -2.78
CA GLU A 56 -3.46 -15.00 -2.92
C GLU A 56 -3.16 -13.66 -2.23
N LEU A 57 -4.01 -12.64 -2.43
CA LEU A 57 -3.86 -11.36 -1.74
C LEU A 57 -3.91 -11.51 -0.21
N ARG A 58 -4.87 -12.25 0.34
CA ARG A 58 -4.92 -12.52 1.79
C ARG A 58 -3.68 -13.25 2.28
N SER A 59 -3.19 -14.22 1.51
CA SER A 59 -1.97 -14.95 1.85
C SER A 59 -0.75 -14.03 1.84
N ALA A 60 -0.66 -13.09 0.90
CA ALA A 60 0.39 -12.08 0.85
C ALA A 60 0.31 -11.12 2.06
N PHE A 61 -0.88 -10.67 2.44
CA PHE A 61 -1.08 -9.85 3.63
C PHE A 61 -0.70 -10.57 4.93
N SER A 62 -1.14 -11.82 5.12
CA SER A 62 -0.77 -12.63 6.28
C SER A 62 0.75 -12.88 6.34
N HIS A 63 1.37 -13.13 5.17
CA HIS A 63 2.82 -13.25 5.11
C HIS A 63 3.53 -11.97 5.53
N PHE A 64 3.11 -10.82 4.99
CA PHE A 64 3.66 -9.50 5.35
C PHE A 64 3.46 -9.18 6.84
N TRP A 65 2.32 -9.56 7.40
CA TRP A 65 2.06 -9.43 8.83
C TRP A 65 3.08 -10.22 9.65
N HIS A 66 3.31 -11.50 9.34
CA HIS A 66 4.20 -12.35 10.13
C HIS A 66 5.71 -12.11 9.86
N SER A 67 6.07 -11.63 8.67
CA SER A 67 7.47 -11.36 8.30
C SER A 67 7.95 -10.00 8.80
N GLU A 68 7.11 -8.97 8.65
CA GLU A 68 7.46 -7.57 8.91
C GLU A 68 6.67 -6.99 10.07
N LEU A 69 5.36 -6.79 9.90
CA LEU A 69 4.57 -5.91 10.75
C LEU A 69 4.44 -6.42 12.19
N GLY A 70 4.07 -7.68 12.39
CA GLY A 70 3.86 -8.27 13.72
C GLY A 70 5.10 -8.25 14.61
N ARG A 71 6.29 -8.00 14.06
CA ARG A 71 7.56 -7.87 14.80
C ARG A 71 7.89 -6.43 15.17
N MET A 72 7.18 -5.45 14.60
CA MET A 72 7.39 -4.02 14.84
C MET A 72 6.72 -3.54 16.14
N SER A 73 5.86 -4.36 16.77
CA SER A 73 5.21 -3.98 18.03
C SER A 73 6.25 -3.78 19.13
N SER A 74 6.25 -2.59 19.73
CA SER A 74 7.05 -2.32 20.94
C SER A 74 6.49 -3.02 22.19
N ASP A 75 5.24 -3.47 22.13
CA ASP A 75 4.55 -4.17 23.20
C ASP A 75 4.14 -5.58 22.75
N SER A 76 4.92 -6.57 23.17
CA SER A 76 4.65 -7.98 22.86
C SER A 76 3.45 -8.57 23.59
N SER A 77 2.82 -7.81 24.51
CA SER A 77 1.62 -8.22 25.23
C SER A 77 0.31 -7.73 24.58
N ARG A 78 0.41 -6.80 23.63
CA ARG A 78 -0.72 -6.25 22.88
C ARG A 78 -0.80 -6.89 21.49
N GLU A 79 -1.98 -7.35 21.13
CA GLU A 79 -2.27 -7.73 19.74
C GLU A 79 -2.45 -6.45 18.91
N GLY A 80 -1.84 -6.43 17.73
CA GLY A 80 -1.90 -5.28 16.82
C GLY A 80 -0.75 -4.29 16.95
N LEU A 81 -0.61 -3.41 15.96
CA LEU A 81 0.37 -2.33 15.92
C LEU A 81 -0.30 -0.99 16.18
N THR A 82 0.28 -0.18 17.06
CA THR A 82 -0.13 1.22 17.13
C THR A 82 0.36 1.97 15.90
N ARG A 83 -0.26 3.11 15.62
CA ARG A 83 0.23 4.11 14.65
C ARG A 83 1.69 4.47 14.86
N GLU A 84 2.12 4.63 16.12
CA GLU A 84 3.50 4.96 16.47
C GLU A 84 4.47 3.83 16.11
N ASP A 85 4.12 2.58 16.47
CA ASP A 85 4.91 1.39 16.14
C ASP A 85 5.04 1.20 14.63
N PHE A 86 3.91 1.35 13.91
CA PHE A 86 3.86 1.24 12.46
C PHE A 86 4.76 2.28 11.79
N CYS A 87 4.61 3.57 12.15
CA CYS A 87 5.44 4.64 11.59
C CYS A 87 6.92 4.44 11.89
N ALA A 88 7.27 4.08 13.12
CA ALA A 88 8.66 3.84 13.52
C ALA A 88 9.27 2.63 12.80
N GLY A 89 8.53 1.52 12.70
CA GLY A 89 8.96 0.29 12.05
C GLY A 89 9.18 0.46 10.56
N MET A 90 8.23 1.10 9.87
CA MET A 90 8.31 1.37 8.43
C MET A 90 9.48 2.30 8.09
N ARG A 91 9.66 3.39 8.84
CA ARG A 91 10.84 4.26 8.69
C ARG A 91 12.15 3.52 8.99
N GLY A 92 12.13 2.66 10.00
CA GLY A 92 13.24 1.80 10.36
C GLY A 92 13.72 0.99 9.17
N ARG A 93 12.80 0.26 8.52
CA ARG A 93 13.08 -0.54 7.33
C ARG A 93 13.48 0.29 6.11
N ALA A 94 12.77 1.40 5.85
CA ALA A 94 12.99 2.22 4.66
C ALA A 94 14.32 3.01 4.69
N VAL A 95 14.68 3.55 5.86
CA VAL A 95 15.76 4.54 5.98
C VAL A 95 16.86 4.10 6.95
N SER A 96 16.49 3.67 8.16
CA SER A 96 17.43 3.60 9.29
C SER A 96 18.23 2.29 9.39
N GLN A 97 17.70 1.17 8.91
CA GLN A 97 18.30 -0.17 9.06
C GLN A 97 19.24 -0.55 7.92
N GLY A 98 19.42 0.33 6.92
CA GLY A 98 20.37 0.14 5.82
C GLY A 98 19.76 -0.50 4.56
N PRO A 99 20.58 -0.67 3.50
CA PRO A 99 20.10 -1.05 2.17
C PRO A 99 19.50 -2.45 2.09
N GLU A 100 20.04 -3.42 2.84
CA GLU A 100 19.56 -4.81 2.84
C GLU A 100 18.14 -4.92 3.44
N ALA A 101 17.91 -4.25 4.58
CA ALA A 101 16.59 -4.20 5.21
C ALA A 101 15.56 -3.48 4.33
N ARG A 102 15.98 -2.43 3.60
CA ARG A 102 15.13 -1.74 2.63
C ARG A 102 14.76 -2.66 1.47
N GLU A 103 15.71 -3.43 0.94
CA GLU A 103 15.47 -4.36 -0.17
C GLU A 103 14.53 -5.50 0.24
N GLU A 104 14.73 -6.10 1.42
CA GLU A 104 13.81 -7.10 1.99
C GLU A 104 12.39 -6.55 2.12
N PHE A 105 12.27 -5.35 2.70
CA PHE A 105 10.99 -4.66 2.84
C PHE A 105 10.32 -4.39 1.48
N LEU A 106 11.04 -3.83 0.50
CA LEU A 106 10.51 -3.57 -0.83
C LEU A 106 10.13 -4.85 -1.59
N SER A 107 10.87 -5.94 -1.37
CA SER A 107 10.52 -7.25 -1.92
C SER A 107 9.19 -7.75 -1.35
N ASN A 108 9.00 -7.64 -0.04
CA ASN A 108 7.78 -8.07 0.64
C ASN A 108 6.56 -7.21 0.23
N VAL A 109 6.72 -5.89 0.15
CA VAL A 109 5.68 -4.99 -0.37
C VAL A 109 5.42 -5.23 -1.87
N GLY A 110 6.45 -5.64 -2.62
CA GLY A 110 6.33 -6.02 -4.03
C GLY A 110 5.37 -7.19 -4.26
N VAL A 111 5.36 -8.19 -3.37
CA VAL A 111 4.40 -9.30 -3.44
C VAL A 111 2.96 -8.79 -3.32
N MET A 112 2.70 -7.91 -2.35
CA MET A 112 1.37 -7.30 -2.17
C MET A 112 0.98 -6.47 -3.39
N THR A 113 1.94 -5.72 -3.95
CA THR A 113 1.74 -4.92 -5.16
C THR A 113 1.35 -5.79 -6.36
N HIS A 114 1.97 -6.96 -6.52
CA HIS A 114 1.62 -7.89 -7.58
C HIS A 114 0.21 -8.47 -7.41
N CYS A 115 -0.16 -8.93 -6.21
CA CYS A 115 -1.51 -9.42 -5.97
C CYS A 115 -2.57 -8.34 -6.20
N TRP A 116 -2.26 -7.10 -5.82
CA TRP A 116 -3.12 -5.95 -6.06
C TRP A 116 -3.31 -5.68 -7.57
N MET A 117 -2.25 -5.77 -8.36
CA MET A 117 -2.35 -5.68 -9.82
C MET A 117 -3.14 -6.82 -10.45
N ASP A 118 -2.99 -8.05 -9.95
CA ASP A 118 -3.76 -9.21 -10.43
C ASP A 118 -5.27 -9.07 -10.13
N ILE A 119 -5.61 -8.29 -9.11
CA ILE A 119 -6.98 -7.90 -8.81
C ILE A 119 -7.46 -6.79 -9.75
N GLY A 120 -6.62 -5.82 -10.06
CA GLY A 120 -6.92 -4.74 -11.01
C GLY A 120 -7.06 -5.21 -12.46
N SER A 121 -6.18 -6.11 -12.92
CA SER A 121 -6.18 -6.67 -14.29
C SER A 121 -7.28 -7.71 -14.43
N GLN A 122 -8.46 -7.29 -14.86
CA GLN A 122 -9.64 -8.16 -14.96
C GLN A 122 -9.59 -9.04 -16.21
N ASP A 123 -8.87 -8.60 -17.25
CA ASP A 123 -8.64 -9.39 -18.46
C ASP A 123 -7.47 -10.39 -18.33
N GLY A 124 -6.68 -10.28 -17.26
CA GLY A 124 -5.60 -11.19 -16.93
C GLY A 124 -4.34 -11.03 -17.78
N ASP A 125 -4.18 -9.89 -18.47
CA ASP A 125 -2.96 -9.58 -19.23
C ASP A 125 -1.79 -9.13 -18.33
N GLY A 126 -2.07 -8.90 -17.04
CA GLY A 126 -1.09 -8.47 -16.03
C GLY A 126 -0.76 -6.98 -16.08
N LEU A 127 -1.52 -6.21 -16.85
CA LEU A 127 -1.50 -4.76 -16.94
C LEU A 127 -2.80 -4.20 -16.36
N VAL A 128 -2.74 -2.99 -15.81
CA VAL A 128 -3.94 -2.31 -15.29
C VAL A 128 -4.24 -1.10 -16.16
N THR A 129 -5.38 -1.14 -16.85
CA THR A 129 -5.87 -0.01 -17.64
C THR A 129 -6.40 1.11 -16.74
N GLN A 130 -6.56 2.31 -17.29
CA GLN A 130 -7.12 3.43 -16.55
C GLN A 130 -8.52 3.13 -15.98
N ASP A 131 -9.38 2.48 -16.75
CA ASP A 131 -10.74 2.16 -16.31
C ASP A 131 -10.73 1.15 -15.15
N GLU A 132 -9.83 0.17 -15.20
CA GLU A 132 -9.63 -0.81 -14.12
C GLU A 132 -9.07 -0.16 -12.85
N PHE A 133 -8.08 0.74 -13.00
CA PHE A 133 -7.55 1.53 -11.90
C PHE A 133 -8.67 2.36 -11.24
N VAL A 134 -9.45 3.08 -12.05
CA VAL A 134 -10.56 3.91 -11.55
C VAL A 134 -11.60 3.04 -10.84
N ALA A 135 -12.03 1.93 -11.45
CA ALA A 135 -13.02 1.03 -10.86
C ALA A 135 -12.54 0.47 -9.51
N MET A 136 -11.27 0.06 -9.42
CA MET A 136 -10.72 -0.51 -8.20
C MET A 136 -10.61 0.51 -7.06
N TYR A 137 -10.05 1.70 -7.29
CA TYR A 137 -9.93 2.71 -6.23
C TYR A 137 -11.26 3.40 -5.90
N HIS A 138 -12.12 3.63 -6.89
CA HIS A 138 -13.41 4.25 -6.66
C HIS A 138 -14.33 3.32 -5.85
N ASN A 139 -14.46 2.06 -6.29
CA ASN A 139 -15.34 1.11 -5.62
C ASN A 139 -14.75 0.56 -4.31
N GLY A 140 -13.42 0.43 -4.24
CA GLY A 140 -12.72 -0.16 -3.10
C GLY A 140 -12.37 0.83 -1.99
N MET A 141 -11.97 2.05 -2.36
CA MET A 141 -11.45 3.06 -1.42
C MET A 141 -12.26 4.36 -1.42
N GLY A 142 -13.29 4.48 -2.27
CA GLY A 142 -14.17 5.66 -2.32
C GLY A 142 -13.50 6.91 -2.90
N VAL A 143 -12.38 6.79 -3.59
CA VAL A 143 -11.66 7.93 -4.17
C VAL A 143 -12.45 8.51 -5.36
N PRO A 144 -12.60 9.84 -5.49
CA PRO A 144 -13.31 10.43 -6.63
C PRO A 144 -12.63 10.12 -7.98
N GLU A 145 -13.41 9.75 -9.00
CA GLU A 145 -12.88 9.40 -10.33
C GLU A 145 -11.97 10.49 -10.93
N GLY A 146 -12.33 11.76 -10.76
CA GLY A 146 -11.55 12.88 -11.29
C GLY A 146 -10.13 12.96 -10.72
N GLU A 147 -9.92 12.52 -9.47
CA GLU A 147 -8.59 12.45 -8.84
C GLU A 147 -7.81 11.22 -9.33
N LEU A 148 -8.51 10.12 -9.61
CA LEU A 148 -7.92 8.87 -10.09
C LEU A 148 -7.39 8.96 -11.51
N VAL A 149 -8.06 9.69 -12.40
CA VAL A 149 -7.58 9.94 -13.77
C VAL A 149 -6.25 10.70 -13.77
N GLY A 150 -6.15 11.75 -12.95
CA GLY A 150 -4.90 12.51 -12.78
C GLY A 150 -3.78 11.67 -12.15
N THR A 151 -4.15 10.84 -11.17
CA THR A 151 -3.25 9.89 -10.51
C THR A 151 -2.68 8.88 -11.50
N PHE A 152 -3.53 8.24 -12.30
CA PHE A 152 -3.12 7.25 -13.29
C PHE A 152 -2.06 7.81 -14.25
N ALA A 153 -2.30 9.01 -14.80
CA ALA A 153 -1.37 9.67 -15.73
C ALA A 153 -0.01 10.05 -15.10
N LYS A 154 0.10 10.06 -13.77
CA LYS A 154 1.37 10.27 -13.06
C LYS A 154 2.15 8.97 -12.86
N LEU A 155 1.43 7.85 -12.80
CA LEU A 155 1.97 6.51 -12.59
C LEU A 155 2.35 5.84 -13.92
N ASP A 156 1.62 6.12 -15.00
CA ASP A 156 1.90 5.65 -16.37
C ASP A 156 3.06 6.46 -16.98
N VAL A 157 4.27 5.89 -16.90
CA VAL A 157 5.51 6.60 -17.22
C VAL A 157 5.79 6.66 -18.72
N ASP A 158 5.53 5.56 -19.42
CA ASP A 158 5.76 5.46 -20.86
C ASP A 158 4.56 5.97 -21.68
N GLY A 159 3.42 6.20 -21.02
CA GLY A 159 2.23 6.81 -21.61
C GLY A 159 1.51 5.86 -22.55
N ASP A 160 1.64 4.55 -22.33
CA ASP A 160 0.99 3.52 -23.15
C ASP A 160 -0.49 3.31 -22.78
N GLY A 161 -0.96 3.98 -21.71
CA GLY A 161 -2.32 3.91 -21.20
C GLY A 161 -2.56 2.73 -20.26
N ARG A 162 -1.50 2.07 -19.79
CA ARG A 162 -1.54 0.91 -18.90
C ARG A 162 -0.47 1.03 -17.81
N LEU A 163 -0.75 0.51 -16.63
CA LEU A 163 0.27 0.35 -15.59
C LEU A 163 0.85 -1.04 -15.66
N SER A 164 2.15 -1.11 -15.91
CA SER A 164 2.92 -2.35 -15.85
C SER A 164 3.33 -2.68 -14.40
N ARG A 165 3.81 -3.91 -14.20
CA ARG A 165 4.33 -4.33 -12.90
C ARG A 165 5.52 -3.49 -12.44
N ASP A 166 6.33 -3.02 -13.39
CA ASP A 166 7.47 -2.18 -13.07
C ASP A 166 7.05 -0.75 -12.69
N ASP A 167 6.02 -0.20 -13.33
CA ASP A 167 5.49 1.14 -12.98
C ASP A 167 4.99 1.16 -11.54
N VAL A 168 4.15 0.18 -11.18
CA VAL A 168 3.61 0.12 -9.81
C VAL A 168 4.71 -0.22 -8.81
N ARG A 169 5.66 -1.11 -9.14
CA ARG A 169 6.80 -1.42 -8.27
C ARG A 169 7.66 -0.18 -8.00
N GLN A 170 7.96 0.62 -9.03
CA GLN A 170 8.72 1.84 -8.88
C GLN A 170 7.95 2.87 -8.04
N ALA A 171 6.67 3.06 -8.31
CA ALA A 171 5.81 3.96 -7.54
C ALA A 171 5.73 3.55 -6.06
N THR A 172 5.56 2.26 -5.77
CA THR A 172 5.61 1.69 -4.41
C THR A 172 6.94 1.97 -3.72
N ALA A 173 8.06 1.75 -4.40
CA ALA A 173 9.38 2.03 -3.83
C ALA A 173 9.54 3.53 -3.50
N GLU A 174 9.16 4.41 -4.43
CA GLU A 174 9.19 5.85 -4.22
C GLU A 174 8.26 6.27 -3.07
N TYR A 175 7.04 5.70 -2.97
CA TYR A 175 6.09 6.03 -1.92
C TYR A 175 6.66 5.77 -0.52
N TYR A 176 7.23 4.58 -0.28
CA TYR A 176 7.71 4.19 1.04
C TYR A 176 9.14 4.61 1.38
N THR A 177 9.92 5.13 0.42
CA THR A 177 11.34 5.44 0.66
C THR A 177 11.77 6.85 0.28
N SER A 178 11.00 7.56 -0.56
CA SER A 178 11.33 8.92 -0.98
C SER A 178 10.77 9.96 0.00
N GLU A 179 11.60 10.93 0.36
CA GLU A 179 11.20 12.17 1.07
C GLU A 179 10.84 13.30 0.09
N ASP A 180 10.99 13.08 -1.23
CA ASP A 180 10.67 14.08 -2.25
C ASP A 180 9.14 14.26 -2.40
N PRO A 181 8.59 15.47 -2.14
CA PRO A 181 7.16 15.75 -2.29
C PRO A 181 6.68 15.65 -3.75
N GLU A 182 7.57 15.78 -4.73
CA GLU A 182 7.24 15.69 -6.15
C GLU A 182 7.43 14.28 -6.72
N ALA A 183 7.81 13.30 -5.89
CA ALA A 183 7.96 11.91 -6.31
C ALA A 183 6.65 11.35 -6.87
N ARG A 184 6.71 10.60 -7.97
CA ARG A 184 5.53 10.06 -8.64
C ARG A 184 4.80 9.04 -7.74
N GLY A 185 5.58 8.30 -6.95
CA GLY A 185 5.06 7.33 -6.00
C GLY A 185 4.06 7.91 -5.02
N ASN A 186 4.13 9.22 -4.73
CA ASN A 186 3.18 9.91 -3.85
C ASN A 186 1.73 9.81 -4.34
N TRP A 187 1.52 9.51 -5.62
CA TRP A 187 0.20 9.34 -6.21
C TRP A 187 -0.34 7.90 -6.09
N LEU A 188 0.43 6.94 -5.58
CA LEU A 188 0.04 5.51 -5.52
C LEU A 188 -1.30 5.28 -4.79
N PHE A 189 -1.62 6.09 -3.78
CA PHE A 189 -2.89 6.01 -3.05
C PHE A 189 -3.78 7.25 -3.25
N GLY A 190 -3.58 7.96 -4.37
CA GLY A 190 -4.22 9.24 -4.67
C GLY A 190 -3.45 10.44 -4.10
N PRO A 191 -3.97 11.67 -4.30
CA PRO A 191 -3.28 12.90 -3.88
C PRO A 191 -3.09 12.98 -2.36
N ILE A 192 -1.87 13.33 -1.95
CA ILE A 192 -1.41 13.49 -0.56
C ILE A 192 -1.70 14.89 -0.01
#